data_AF-A0A1H8CWC1-F1
#
_entry.id   AF-A0A1H8CWC1-F1
#
_cell.length_a   1.000
_cell.length_b   1.000
_cell.length_c   1.000
_cell.angle_alpha   90.00
_cell.angle_beta   90.00
_cell.angle_gamma   90.00
#
_symmetry.space_group_name_H-M   'P 1'
#
loop_
_entity.id
_entity.type
_entity.pdbx_description
1 polymer ?
#
loop_
_entity_poly.entity_id
_entity_poly.type
_entity_poly.pdbx_seq_one_letter_code
_entity_poly.pdbx_strand_id
1 'polypeptide(L)'
;MPRFTIHDLAETIDARAAAGGEVSYTRKLLDKGAEHCAKKFGEEAVETVIAAVENDRAHLIAEGADLLYHFLVLLKVRGVKLEEVEAALDKRTNMSGLEEKASRKSGN
;
A
#
# COMPACT_ATOMS: atom_id res chain seq x y z
N MET A 1 10.69 -22.31 4.52
CA MET A 1 11.01 -20.87 4.57
C MET A 1 9.69 -20.12 4.71
N PRO A 2 9.50 -19.26 5.72
CA PRO A 2 8.33 -18.40 5.77
C PRO A 2 8.31 -17.51 4.52
N ARG A 3 7.11 -17.31 3.96
CA ARG A 3 6.89 -16.44 2.80
C ARG A 3 6.72 -15.02 3.30
N PHE A 4 7.47 -14.07 2.76
CA PHE A 4 7.29 -12.65 3.03
C PHE A 4 5.91 -12.18 2.54
N THR A 5 5.25 -11.37 3.35
CA THR A 5 3.92 -10.80 3.13
C THR A 5 3.93 -9.30 3.35
N ILE A 6 2.84 -8.64 2.96
CA ILE A 6 2.66 -7.20 3.19
C ILE A 6 2.52 -6.88 4.69
N HIS A 7 2.02 -7.82 5.51
CA HIS A 7 1.99 -7.65 6.97
C HIS A 7 3.41 -7.61 7.55
N ASP A 8 4.33 -8.45 7.08
CA ASP A 8 5.74 -8.41 7.51
C ASP A 8 6.38 -7.04 7.21
N LEU A 9 6.01 -6.43 6.07
CA LEU A 9 6.44 -5.09 5.70
C LEU A 9 5.83 -4.02 6.60
N ALA A 10 4.53 -4.10 6.89
CA ALA A 10 3.82 -3.17 7.77
C ALA A 10 4.40 -3.20 9.19
N GLU A 11 4.64 -4.38 9.75
CA GLU A 11 5.29 -4.56 11.04
C GLU A 11 6.71 -3.99 11.05
N THR A 12 7.47 -4.22 9.98
CA THR A 12 8.81 -3.64 9.82
C THR A 12 8.78 -2.12 9.80
N ILE A 13 7.81 -1.51 9.10
CA ILE A 13 7.62 -0.06 9.04
C ILE A 13 7.26 0.47 10.43
N ASP A 14 6.38 -0.20 11.16
CA ASP A 14 5.99 0.17 12.52
C ASP A 14 7.17 0.13 13.50
N ALA A 15 7.95 -0.94 13.47
CA ALA A 15 9.16 -1.06 14.29
C ALA A 15 10.17 0.04 13.96
N ARG A 16 10.36 0.33 12.67
CA ARG A 16 11.26 1.40 12.19
C ARG A 16 10.76 2.80 12.49
N ALA A 17 9.45 3.01 12.59
CA ALA A 17 8.85 4.28 13.00
C ALA A 17 9.08 4.56 14.49
N ALA A 18 9.05 3.52 15.32
CA ALA A 18 9.30 3.59 16.76
C ALA A 18 10.79 3.77 17.10
N ALA A 19 11.70 3.40 16.20
CA ALA A 19 13.14 3.57 16.35
C ALA A 19 13.59 5.05 16.21
N GLY A 20 14.75 5.39 16.79
CA GLY A 20 15.35 6.73 16.68
C GLY A 20 15.74 7.11 15.24
N GLY A 21 15.55 8.39 14.88
CA GLY A 21 15.61 8.89 13.49
C GLY A 21 16.95 8.85 12.77
N GLU A 22 18.06 8.66 13.49
CA GLU A 22 19.38 8.59 12.84
C GLU A 22 19.58 7.29 12.04
N VAL A 23 18.86 6.21 12.37
CA VAL A 23 19.16 4.85 11.86
C VAL A 23 18.23 4.40 10.73
N SER A 24 17.03 4.98 10.62
CA SER A 24 15.96 4.43 9.77
C SER A 24 15.54 5.38 8.65
N TYR A 25 15.65 4.93 7.39
CA TYR A 25 15.11 5.66 6.23
C TYR A 25 13.60 5.93 6.39
N THR A 26 12.85 4.93 6.88
CA THR A 26 11.42 5.07 7.20
C THR A 26 11.18 6.22 8.17
N ARG A 27 11.99 6.33 9.24
CA ARG A 27 11.82 7.41 10.22
C ARG A 27 12.11 8.78 9.61
N LYS A 28 13.14 8.89 8.76
CA LYS A 28 13.43 10.13 8.01
C LYS A 28 12.27 10.56 7.09
N LEU A 29 11.56 9.62 6.48
CA LEU A 29 10.35 9.94 5.70
C LEU A 29 9.24 10.46 6.60
N LEU A 30 8.98 9.79 7.73
CA LEU A 30 7.96 10.20 8.69
C LEU A 30 8.23 11.57 9.30
N ASP A 31 9.49 11.87 9.63
CA ASP A 31 9.92 13.17 10.18
C ASP A 31 9.72 14.32 9.18
N LYS A 32 9.72 14.03 7.87
CA LYS A 32 9.38 15.01 6.81
C LYS A 32 7.88 15.23 6.63
N GLY A 33 7.04 14.45 7.33
CA GLY A 33 5.59 14.62 7.38
C GLY A 33 4.83 14.04 6.18
N ALA A 34 3.50 14.15 6.28
CA ALA A 34 2.56 13.49 5.37
C ALA A 34 2.65 13.97 3.92
N GLU A 35 2.91 15.26 3.69
CA GLU A 35 3.02 15.82 2.34
C GLU A 35 4.20 15.20 1.58
N HIS A 36 5.35 15.05 2.24
CA HIS A 36 6.52 14.43 1.63
C HIS A 36 6.29 12.94 1.33
N CYS A 37 5.66 12.22 2.25
CA CYS A 37 5.31 10.81 2.05
C CYS A 37 4.34 10.63 0.87
N ALA A 38 3.35 11.52 0.74
CA ALA A 38 2.40 11.50 -0.38
C ALA A 38 3.07 11.80 -1.73
N LYS A 39 4.04 12.73 -1.76
CA LYS A 39 4.83 13.01 -2.96
C LYS A 39 5.63 11.78 -3.41
N LYS A 40 6.32 11.11 -2.49
CA LYS A 40 7.04 9.87 -2.79
C LYS A 40 6.11 8.78 -3.31
N PHE A 41 4.99 8.52 -2.63
CA PHE A 41 4.00 7.56 -3.14
C PHE A 41 3.50 7.90 -4.56
N GLY A 42 3.27 9.18 -4.85
CA GLY A 42 2.88 9.62 -6.19
C GLY A 42 3.96 9.43 -7.26
N GLU A 43 5.23 9.59 -6.90
CA GLU A 43 6.40 9.33 -7.77
C GLU A 43 6.44 7.84 -8.17
N GLU A 44 6.46 6.93 -7.20
CA GLU A 44 6.50 5.48 -7.46
C GLU A 44 5.27 5.01 -8.26
N ALA A 45 4.11 5.65 -8.06
CA ALA A 45 2.90 5.34 -8.82
C ALA A 45 3.03 5.68 -10.31
N VAL A 46 3.66 6.82 -10.62
CA VAL A 46 3.93 7.23 -12.00
C VAL A 46 5.01 6.34 -12.61
N GLU A 47 6.06 6.00 -11.88
CA GLU A 47 7.12 5.10 -12.34
C GLU A 47 6.60 3.69 -12.60
N THR A 48 5.72 3.16 -11.73
CA THR A 48 5.02 1.88 -11.95
C THR A 48 4.21 1.91 -13.25
N VAL A 49 3.51 3.01 -13.54
CA VAL A 49 2.74 3.16 -14.80
C VAL A 49 3.67 3.20 -16.00
N ILE A 50 4.79 3.93 -15.92
CA ILE A 50 5.79 4.00 -17.00
C ILE A 50 6.35 2.61 -17.29
N ALA A 51 6.81 1.89 -16.26
CA ALA A 51 7.36 0.54 -16.40
C ALA A 51 6.36 -0.43 -17.04
N ALA A 52 5.07 -0.31 -16.70
CA ALA A 52 4.01 -1.09 -17.32
C ALA A 52 3.80 -0.75 -18.81
N VAL A 53 3.84 0.54 -19.18
CA VAL A 53 3.70 1.00 -20.58
C VAL A 53 4.90 0.56 -21.42
N GLU A 54 6.10 0.58 -20.85
CA GLU A 54 7.33 0.13 -21.51
C GLU A 54 7.45 -1.39 -21.60
N ASN A 55 6.53 -2.12 -20.95
CA ASN A 55 6.54 -3.58 -20.84
C ASN A 55 7.85 -4.11 -20.21
N ASP A 56 8.46 -3.31 -19.32
CA ASP A 56 9.63 -3.71 -18.55
C ASP A 56 9.20 -4.43 -17.27
N ARG A 57 9.27 -5.76 -17.33
CA ARG A 57 8.87 -6.62 -16.22
C ARG A 57 9.74 -6.44 -14.98
N ALA A 58 11.04 -6.22 -15.14
CA ALA A 58 11.95 -6.11 -14.00
C ALA A 58 11.72 -4.79 -13.27
N HIS A 59 11.59 -3.71 -14.04
CA HIS A 59 11.29 -2.39 -13.52
C HIS A 59 9.91 -2.35 -12.86
N LEU A 60 8.88 -2.95 -13.48
CA LEU A 60 7.53 -3.02 -12.90
C LEU A 60 7.50 -3.73 -11.55
N ILE A 61 8.33 -4.75 -11.35
CA ILE A 61 8.44 -5.45 -10.05
C ILE A 61 9.11 -4.55 -9.01
N ALA A 62 10.16 -3.83 -9.38
CA ALA A 62 10.86 -2.93 -8.48
C ALA A 62 9.94 -1.77 -8.04
N GLU A 63 9.34 -1.07 -8.99
CA GLU A 63 8.44 0.06 -8.72
C GLU A 63 7.17 -0.38 -7.99
N GLY A 64 6.64 -1.56 -8.31
CA GLY A 64 5.52 -2.13 -7.56
C GLY A 64 5.86 -2.41 -6.09
N ALA A 65 7.11 -2.78 -5.79
CA ALA A 65 7.55 -2.96 -4.41
C ALA A 65 7.71 -1.61 -3.69
N ASP A 66 8.32 -0.61 -4.35
CA ASP A 66 8.50 0.72 -3.78
C ASP A 66 7.17 1.46 -3.59
N LEU A 67 6.22 1.29 -4.52
CA LEU A 67 4.85 1.76 -4.40
C LEU A 67 4.17 1.24 -3.14
N LEU A 68 4.23 -0.08 -2.89
CA LEU A 68 3.63 -0.70 -1.71
C LEU A 68 4.30 -0.23 -0.42
N TYR A 69 5.63 -0.13 -0.42
CA TYR A 69 6.38 0.41 0.71
C TYR A 69 5.96 1.85 1.02
N HIS A 70 5.98 2.74 0.02
CA HIS A 70 5.64 4.15 0.19
C HIS A 70 4.16 4.36 0.52
N PHE A 71 3.26 3.49 0.04
CA PHE A 71 1.87 3.48 0.46
C PHE A 71 1.72 3.18 1.96
N LEU A 72 2.37 2.13 2.47
CA LEU A 72 2.32 1.80 3.90
C LEU A 72 2.94 2.90 4.78
N VAL A 73 4.04 3.53 4.34
CA VAL A 73 4.62 4.68 5.05
C VAL A 73 3.65 5.88 5.07
N LEU A 74 2.95 6.13 3.97
CA LEU A 74 1.91 7.16 3.91
C LEU A 74 0.73 6.86 4.85
N LEU A 75 0.27 5.60 4.93
CA LEU A 75 -0.75 5.21 5.90
C LEU A 75 -0.26 5.46 7.33
N LYS A 76 0.98 5.05 7.65
CA LYS A 76 1.58 5.22 8.97
C LYS A 76 1.64 6.68 9.41
N VAL A 77 2.13 7.59 8.56
CA VAL A 77 2.22 9.02 8.90
C VAL A 77 0.84 9.69 9.05
N ARG A 78 -0.20 9.08 8.48
CA ARG A 78 -1.60 9.53 8.60
C ARG A 78 -2.36 8.83 9.73
N GLY A 79 -1.72 7.90 10.46
CA GLY A 79 -2.36 7.14 11.52
C GLY A 79 -3.41 6.14 11.03
N VAL A 80 -3.34 5.74 9.76
CA VAL A 80 -4.22 4.72 9.17
C VAL A 80 -3.51 3.37 9.23
N LYS A 81 -4.23 2.33 9.64
CA LYS A 81 -3.71 0.96 9.66
C LYS A 81 -3.96 0.22 8.35
N LEU A 82 -3.09 -0.74 8.03
CA LEU A 82 -3.29 -1.59 6.84
C LEU A 82 -4.63 -2.35 6.92
N GLU A 83 -5.00 -2.81 8.10
CA GLU A 83 -6.24 -3.56 8.35
C GLU A 83 -7.50 -2.72 8.03
N GLU A 84 -7.43 -1.40 8.17
CA GLU A 84 -8.54 -0.51 7.79
C GLU A 84 -8.71 -0.46 6.26
N VAL A 85 -7.60 -0.47 5.52
CA VAL A 85 -7.62 -0.57 4.05
C VAL A 85 -8.13 -1.94 3.62
N GLU A 86 -7.66 -3.02 4.25
CA GLU A 86 -8.11 -4.38 3.98
C GLU A 86 -9.61 -4.57 4.26
N ALA A 87 -10.13 -4.01 5.35
CA ALA A 87 -11.57 -4.01 5.63
C ALA A 87 -12.36 -3.30 4.53
N ALA A 88 -11.84 -2.20 3.97
CA ALA A 88 -12.45 -1.54 2.82
C ALA A 88 -12.37 -2.40 1.55
N LEU A 89 -11.28 -3.13 1.33
CA LEU A 89 -11.14 -4.08 0.22
C LEU A 89 -12.15 -5.24 0.35
N ASP A 90 -12.24 -5.86 1.53
CA ASP A 90 -13.15 -6.97 1.82
C ASP A 90 -14.62 -6.57 1.60
N LYS A 91 -15.00 -5.38 2.07
CA LYS A 91 -16.35 -4.84 1.81
C LYS A 91 -16.65 -4.73 0.32
N ARG A 92 -15.71 -4.25 -0.50
CA ARG A 92 -15.88 -4.13 -1.96
C ARG A 92 -15.99 -5.49 -2.64
N THR A 93 -15.20 -6.48 -2.21
CA THR A 93 -15.22 -7.83 -2.81
C THR A 93 -16.45 -8.63 -2.41
N ASN A 94 -17.01 -8.39 -1.21
CA ASN A 94 -18.25 -9.03 -0.76
C ASN A 94 -19.51 -8.38 -1.34
N MET A 95 -19.50 -7.05 -1.59
CA MET A 95 -20.62 -6.35 -2.21
C MET A 95 -20.91 -6.83 -3.64
N SER A 96 -19.90 -7.05 -4.47
CA SER A 96 -20.11 -7.49 -5.86
C SER A 96 -20.87 -8.82 -5.92
N GLY A 97 -20.58 -9.77 -5.02
CA GLY A 97 -21.28 -11.06 -4.96
C GLY A 97 -22.69 -11.01 -4.34
N LEU A 98 -23.00 -10.00 -3.53
CA LEU A 98 -24.31 -9.82 -2.89
C LEU A 98 -25.27 -9.00 -3.77
N GLU A 99 -24.79 -7.94 -4.40
CA GLU A 99 -25.55 -7.14 -5.38
C GLU A 99 -25.88 -7.97 -6.63
N GLU A 100 -24.97 -8.83 -7.07
CA GLU A 100 -25.19 -9.78 -8.17
C GLU A 100 -26.21 -10.89 -7.82
N LYS A 101 -26.31 -11.28 -6.54
CA LYS A 101 -27.36 -12.22 -6.06
C LYS A 101 -28.70 -11.53 -5.82
N ALA A 102 -28.70 -10.27 -5.37
CA ALA A 102 -29.90 -9.48 -5.16
C ALA A 102 -30.57 -9.11 -6.49
N SER A 103 -29.79 -8.78 -7.54
CA SER A 103 -30.31 -8.51 -8.88
C SER A 103 -30.92 -9.75 -9.54
N ARG A 104 -30.42 -10.96 -9.24
CA ARG A 104 -31.01 -12.23 -9.72
C ARG A 104 -32.36 -12.56 -9.07
N LYS A 105 -32.62 -12.14 -7.82
CA LYS A 105 -33.90 -12.40 -7.13
C LYS A 105 -35.00 -11.38 -7.46
N SER A 106 -34.65 -10.19 -7.92
CA SER A 106 -35.63 -9.15 -8.26
C SER A 106 -36.08 -9.19 -9.73
N GLY A 107 -35.50 -10.09 -10.54
CA GLY A 107 -35.80 -10.28 -11.95
C GLY A 107 -36.58 -11.56 -12.29
N ASN A 108 -37.19 -12.21 -11.29
CA ASN A 108 -38.08 -13.38 -11.45
C ASN A 108 -39.32 -13.22 -10.57
#